data_AF-A0ABD5MZN7-F1
#
_entry.id   AF-A0ABD5MZN7-F1
#
_cell.length_a   1.000
_cell.length_b   1.000
_cell.length_c   1.000
_cell.angle_alpha   90.00
_cell.angle_beta   90.00
_cell.angle_gamma   90.00
#
_symmetry.space_group_name_H-M   'P 1'
#
loop_
_entity.id
_entity.type
_entity.pdbx_description
1 polymer ?
#
loop_
_entity_poly.entity_id
_entity_poly.type
_entity_poly.pdbx_seq_one_letter_code
_entity_poly.pdbx_strand_id
1 'polypeptide(L)'
;MMFSLDIFDMDLDFWGTLLGLFMHNIPALILLVVLLISWKYEIVGGIVFILAGIFYIAMVSMNPNFGPDILIPILIISGPAFLIGTLFLIGWIKKRSKPT
;
A
#
# COMPACT_ATOMS: atom_id res chain seq x y z
N MET A 1 5.79 -16.30 1.42
CA MET A 1 5.41 -14.95 0.94
C MET A 1 6.62 -14.28 0.32
N MET A 2 6.94 -14.59 -0.95
CA MET A 2 7.76 -13.73 -1.80
C MET A 2 7.17 -13.78 -3.21
N PHE A 3 6.12 -12.99 -3.43
CA PHE A 3 5.38 -12.88 -4.70
C PHE A 3 6.23 -12.42 -5.89
N SER A 4 7.47 -11.98 -5.69
CA SER A 4 8.38 -11.62 -6.78
C SER A 4 9.54 -12.59 -6.97
N LEU A 5 9.82 -13.47 -5.99
CA LEU A 5 10.88 -14.49 -6.14
C LEU A 5 10.40 -15.75 -6.86
N ASP A 6 9.09 -15.95 -7.00
CA ASP A 6 8.51 -17.02 -7.80
C ASP A 6 8.91 -16.93 -9.29
N ILE A 7 9.37 -15.77 -9.75
CA ILE A 7 9.91 -15.58 -11.10
C ILE A 7 11.18 -16.39 -11.37
N PHE A 8 11.90 -16.79 -10.32
CA PHE A 8 13.10 -17.64 -10.45
C PHE A 8 12.74 -19.10 -10.77
N ASP A 9 11.50 -19.52 -10.50
CA ASP A 9 11.01 -20.88 -10.83
C ASP A 9 10.49 -20.98 -12.27
N MET A 10 10.46 -19.87 -13.03
CA MET A 10 9.94 -19.83 -14.42
C MET A 10 10.99 -20.12 -15.51
N ASP A 11 12.21 -20.55 -15.16
CA ASP A 11 13.30 -20.88 -16.10
C ASP A 11 13.53 -19.81 -17.20
N LEU A 12 13.40 -18.53 -16.82
CA LEU A 12 13.59 -17.40 -17.74
C LEU A 12 15.07 -17.07 -17.93
N ASP A 13 15.42 -16.53 -19.09
CA ASP A 13 16.73 -15.93 -19.34
C ASP A 13 16.96 -14.70 -18.43
N PHE A 14 18.21 -14.30 -18.21
CA PHE A 14 18.59 -13.23 -17.26
C PHE A 14 17.75 -11.95 -17.42
N TRP A 15 17.54 -11.51 -18.66
CA TRP A 15 16.72 -10.33 -18.95
C TRP A 15 15.22 -10.55 -18.67
N GLY A 16 14.72 -11.76 -18.90
CA GLY A 16 13.35 -12.16 -18.57
C GLY A 16 13.11 -12.14 -17.07
N THR A 17 14.03 -12.70 -16.28
CA THR A 17 13.98 -12.64 -14.80
C THR A 17 14.03 -11.21 -14.28
N LEU A 18 14.90 -10.36 -14.85
CA LEU A 18 15.03 -8.96 -14.42
C LEU A 18 13.76 -8.15 -14.69
N LEU A 19 13.17 -8.29 -15.89
CA LEU A 19 11.90 -7.64 -16.22
C LEU A 19 10.74 -8.20 -15.39
N GLY A 20 10.72 -9.52 -15.18
CA GLY A 20 9.76 -10.19 -14.33
C GLY A 20 9.78 -9.66 -12.90
N LEU A 21 10.97 -9.55 -12.31
CA LEU A 21 11.17 -8.93 -10.99
C LEU A 21 10.65 -7.49 -10.95
N PHE A 22 10.91 -6.70 -11.98
CA PHE A 22 10.42 -5.32 -12.03
C PHE A 22 8.89 -5.28 -12.08
N MET A 23 8.26 -6.09 -12.94
CA MET A 23 6.81 -6.16 -13.09
C MET A 23 6.11 -6.64 -11.80
N HIS A 24 6.62 -7.69 -11.15
CA HIS A 24 6.06 -8.21 -9.89
C HIS A 24 6.16 -7.19 -8.74
N ASN A 25 7.14 -6.28 -8.78
CA ASN A 25 7.32 -5.25 -7.76
C ASN A 25 6.64 -3.91 -8.09
N ILE A 26 5.96 -3.76 -9.24
CA ILE A 26 5.22 -2.53 -9.59
C ILE A 26 4.29 -2.07 -8.45
N PRO A 27 3.47 -2.93 -7.81
CA PRO A 27 2.60 -2.51 -6.71
C PRO A 27 3.39 -1.90 -5.54
N ALA A 28 4.52 -2.48 -5.18
CA ALA A 28 5.39 -1.97 -4.11
C ALA A 28 6.09 -0.66 -4.50
N LEU A 29 6.52 -0.54 -5.76
CA LEU A 29 7.15 0.69 -6.28
C LEU A 29 6.17 1.87 -6.27
N ILE A 30 4.90 1.65 -6.60
CA ILE A 30 3.85 2.69 -6.53
C ILE A 30 3.70 3.18 -5.08
N LEU A 31 3.60 2.26 -4.11
CA LEU A 31 3.50 2.62 -2.70
C LEU A 31 4.74 3.38 -2.20
N LEU A 32 5.93 2.99 -2.68
CA LEU A 32 7.19 3.67 -2.36
C LEU A 32 7.20 5.11 -2.90
N VAL A 33 6.76 5.33 -4.14
CA VAL A 33 6.66 6.69 -4.71
C VAL A 33 5.67 7.54 -3.92
N VAL A 34 4.51 7.00 -3.57
CA VAL A 34 3.52 7.70 -2.72
C VAL A 34 4.15 8.06 -1.37
N LEU A 35 4.89 7.15 -0.74
CA LEU A 35 5.57 7.39 0.52
C LEU A 35 6.62 8.50 0.42
N LEU A 36 7.43 8.50 -0.65
CA LEU A 36 8.43 9.54 -0.91
C LEU A 36 7.78 10.93 -1.07
N ILE A 37 6.65 11.01 -1.79
CA ILE A 37 5.90 12.27 -1.94
C ILE A 37 5.34 12.72 -0.59
N SER A 38 4.85 11.76 0.20
CA SER A 38 4.24 12.01 1.52
C SER A 38 5.21 12.61 2.53
N TRP A 39 6.52 12.36 2.40
CA TRP A 39 7.53 13.01 3.24
C TRP A 39 7.61 14.53 3.03
N LYS A 40 7.37 15.02 1.82
CA LYS A 40 7.32 16.46 1.57
C LYS A 40 5.91 17.02 1.85
N TYR A 41 4.88 16.25 1.51
CA TYR A 41 3.48 16.64 1.63
C TYR A 41 2.70 15.64 2.51
N GLU A 42 2.86 15.77 3.82
CA GLU A 42 2.30 14.82 4.80
C GLU A 42 0.78 14.62 4.67
N ILE A 43 0.03 15.67 4.31
CA ILE A 43 -1.42 15.55 4.07
C ILE A 43 -1.78 14.65 2.89
N VAL A 44 -0.95 14.63 1.85
CA VAL A 44 -1.17 13.77 0.68
C VAL A 44 -1.04 12.30 1.10
N GLY A 45 0.00 11.98 1.90
CA GLY A 45 0.14 10.64 2.47
C GLY A 45 -1.03 10.25 3.34
N GLY A 46 -1.45 11.14 4.24
CA GLY A 46 -2.59 10.90 5.12
C GLY A 46 -3.85 10.53 4.36
N ILE A 47 -4.22 11.32 3.35
CA ILE A 47 -5.42 11.10 2.55
C ILE A 47 -5.28 9.85 1.67
N VAL A 48 -4.16 9.69 0.95
CA VAL A 48 -3.98 8.60 -0.01
C VAL A 48 -4.00 7.24 0.70
N PHE A 49 -3.31 7.08 1.83
CA PHE A 49 -3.29 5.81 2.55
C PHE A 49 -4.65 5.46 3.20
N ILE A 50 -5.38 6.46 3.69
CA ILE A 50 -6.74 6.25 4.21
C ILE A 50 -7.70 5.86 3.08
N LEU A 51 -7.68 6.59 1.96
CA LEU A 51 -8.51 6.29 0.80
C LEU A 51 -8.17 4.91 0.22
N ALA A 52 -6.90 4.51 0.18
CA ALA A 52 -6.50 3.18 -0.26
C ALA A 52 -7.07 2.07 0.63
N GLY A 53 -7.05 2.26 1.96
CA GLY A 53 -7.69 1.34 2.91
C GLY A 53 -9.20 1.24 2.70
N ILE A 54 -9.90 2.37 2.55
CA ILE A 54 -11.35 2.41 2.27
C ILE A 54 -11.66 1.74 0.94
N PHE A 55 -10.88 2.05 -0.10
CA PHE A 55 -11.04 1.48 -1.43
C PHE A 55 -10.92 -0.05 -1.40
N TYR A 56 -9.93 -0.57 -0.68
CA TYR A 56 -9.76 -2.02 -0.53
C TYR A 56 -10.96 -2.67 0.18
N ILE A 57 -11.44 -2.07 1.28
CA ILE A 57 -12.64 -2.56 1.98
C ILE A 57 -13.86 -2.55 1.06
N ALA A 58 -14.07 -1.46 0.31
CA ALA A 58 -15.19 -1.33 -0.61
C ALA A 58 -15.12 -2.36 -1.75
N MET A 59 -13.94 -2.58 -2.31
CA MET A 59 -13.73 -3.57 -3.36
C MET A 59 -14.05 -4.98 -2.87
N VAL A 60 -13.62 -5.33 -1.66
CA VAL A 60 -13.88 -6.65 -1.06
C VAL A 60 -15.34 -6.80 -0.64
N SER A 61 -15.99 -5.75 -0.14
CA SER A 61 -17.40 -5.80 0.28
C SER A 61 -18.38 -5.93 -0.88
N MET A 62 -17.99 -5.50 -2.09
CA MET A 62 -18.76 -5.70 -3.32
C MET A 62 -18.63 -7.14 -3.87
N ASN A 63 -17.78 -7.99 -3.29
CA ASN A 63 -17.62 -9.36 -3.73
C ASN A 63 -18.79 -10.24 -3.25
N PRO A 64 -19.44 -11.04 -4.11
CA PRO A 64 -20.53 -11.94 -3.72
C PRO A 64 -20.16 -12.96 -2.63
N ASN A 65 -18.86 -13.27 -2.49
CA ASN A 65 -18.33 -14.19 -1.50
C ASN A 65 -17.97 -13.50 -0.17
N PHE A 66 -18.58 -12.35 0.14
CA PHE A 66 -18.34 -11.65 1.40
C PHE A 66 -18.83 -12.49 2.58
N GLY A 67 -17.89 -13.01 3.36
CA GLY A 67 -18.15 -13.85 4.53
C GLY A 67 -17.23 -13.52 5.71
N PRO A 68 -17.33 -14.24 6.83
CA PRO A 68 -16.46 -14.02 7.99
C PRO A 68 -14.97 -14.27 7.69
N ASP A 69 -14.67 -15.15 6.72
CA ASP A 69 -13.29 -15.56 6.39
C ASP A 69 -12.42 -14.45 5.80
N ILE A 70 -13.03 -13.42 5.22
CA ILE A 70 -12.34 -12.27 4.59
C ILE A 70 -12.10 -11.10 5.56
N LEU A 71 -12.66 -11.15 6.78
CA LEU A 71 -12.48 -10.09 7.78
C LEU A 71 -11.02 -9.96 8.22
N ILE A 72 -10.33 -11.09 8.39
CA ILE A 72 -8.92 -11.12 8.77
C ILE A 72 -8.03 -10.52 7.66
N PRO A 73 -8.14 -10.92 6.38
CA PRO A 73 -7.45 -10.25 5.27
C PRO A 73 -7.71 -8.75 5.19
N ILE A 74 -8.96 -8.31 5.40
CA ILE A 74 -9.32 -6.89 5.41
C ILE A 74 -8.51 -6.14 6.47
N LEU A 75 -8.43 -6.68 7.69
CA LEU A 75 -7.73 -6.05 8.79
C LEU A 75 -6.20 -6.02 8.56
N ILE A 76 -5.63 -7.11 8.02
CA ILE A 76 -4.18 -7.22 7.77
C ILE A 76 -3.72 -6.23 6.70
N ILE A 77 -4.53 -5.98 5.67
CA ILE A 77 -4.17 -5.09 4.57
C ILE A 77 -4.56 -3.64 4.88
N SER A 78 -5.79 -3.40 5.34
CA SER A 78 -6.28 -2.03 5.58
C SER A 78 -5.74 -1.46 6.89
N GLY A 79 -5.49 -2.29 7.90
CA GLY A 79 -5.01 -1.85 9.22
C GLY A 79 -3.70 -1.06 9.14
N PRO A 80 -2.63 -1.60 8.55
CA PRO A 80 -1.38 -0.86 8.33
C PRO A 80 -1.58 0.40 7.48
N ALA A 81 -2.43 0.34 6.44
CA ALA A 81 -2.71 1.51 5.61
C ALA A 81 -3.35 2.65 6.41
N PHE A 82 -4.37 2.36 7.23
CA PHE A 82 -4.98 3.34 8.11
C PHE A 82 -4.02 3.85 9.19
N LEU A 83 -3.17 2.98 9.74
CA LEU A 83 -2.15 3.39 10.70
C LEU A 83 -1.18 4.39 10.09
N ILE A 84 -0.63 4.08 8.91
CA ILE A 84 0.29 4.97 8.17
C ILE A 84 -0.39 6.29 7.83
N GLY A 85 -1.61 6.26 7.30
CA GLY A 85 -2.37 7.47 6.98
C GLY A 85 -2.64 8.35 8.21
N THR A 86 -3.01 7.73 9.33
CA THR A 86 -3.24 8.44 10.60
C THR A 86 -1.95 9.09 11.12
N LEU A 87 -0.81 8.39 11.06
CA LEU A 87 0.50 8.94 11.45
C LEU A 87 0.89 10.16 10.60
N PHE A 88 0.66 10.11 9.29
CA PHE A 88 0.89 11.24 8.40
C PHE A 88 -0.02 12.44 8.72
N LEU A 89 -1.30 12.20 9.03
CA LEU A 89 -2.21 13.26 9.46
C LEU A 89 -1.77 13.91 10.78
N ILE A 90 -1.35 13.10 11.77
CA ILE A 90 -0.82 13.61 13.04
C ILE A 90 0.44 14.46 12.80
N GLY A 91 1.34 13.99 11.95
CA GLY A 91 2.54 14.74 11.54
C GLY A 91 2.16 16.11 10.97
N TRP A 92 1.19 16.13 10.05
CA TRP A 92 0.73 17.35 9.41
C TRP A 92 0.10 18.34 10.39
N ILE A 93 -0.73 17.87 11.32
CA ILE A 93 -1.33 18.70 12.37
C ILE A 93 -0.24 19.30 13.27
N LYS A 94 0.74 18.49 13.70
CA LYS A 94 1.85 18.95 14.54
C LYS A 94 2.76 19.95 13.83
N LYS A 95 2.94 19.82 12.52
CA LYS A 95 3.69 20.77 11.70
C LYS A 95 2.96 22.10 11.56
N ARG A 96 1.63 22.07 11.43
CA ARG A 96 0.76 23.26 11.43
C ARG A 96 0.69 23.96 12.79
N SER A 97 0.80 23.20 13.90
CA SER A 97 0.67 23.74 15.26
C SER A 97 1.94 24.36 15.83
N LYS A 98 3.08 24.26 15.14
CA LYS A 98 4.29 24.99 15.52
C LYS A 98 4.19 26.41 14.96
N PRO A 99 3.96 27.45 15.79
CA PRO A 99 4.22 28.81 15.35
C PRO A 99 5.72 28.89 15.02
N THR A 100 6.03 29.42 13.83
CA THR A 100 7.39 29.80 13.43
C THR A 100 8.00 30.76 14.44
#